data_AF-A0A3N2R637-F1
#
_entry.id   AF-A0A3N2R637-F1
#
_cell.length_a   1.000
_cell.length_b   1.000
_cell.length_c   1.000
_cell.angle_alpha   90.00
_cell.angle_beta   90.00
_cell.angle_gamma   90.00
#
_symmetry.space_group_name_H-M   'P 1'
#
loop_
_entity.id
_entity.type
_entity.pdbx_description
1 polymer ?
#
loop_
_entity_poly.entity_id
_entity_poly.type
_entity_poly.pdbx_seq_one_letter_code
_entity_poly.pdbx_strand_id
1 'polypeptide(L)'
;MGYLRWGIAVAGLALLAGCETDPAGGIRADTRVPAPVRQAFQEAYQPLPFAEVAVRVVSPDPREGVLRTWRLVPCRQGTRICAGSAHGRAGHVTRGVEFWQVSGAYPGRVFYLSPGGDGYMIDGHRELPLAWRAEASVGAFHDETLDK
;
A
#
# COMPACT_ATOMS: atom_id res chain seq x y z
N MET A 1 19.87 -31.05 46.10
CA MET A 1 19.63 -29.66 45.61
C MET A 1 19.53 -29.69 44.09
N GLY A 2 18.32 -29.69 43.50
CA GLY A 2 18.20 -29.88 42.04
C GLY A 2 16.85 -29.59 41.38
N TYR A 3 15.90 -28.93 42.06
CA TYR A 3 14.56 -28.68 41.50
C TYR A 3 14.19 -27.20 41.33
N LEU A 4 15.07 -26.28 41.75
CA LEU A 4 14.75 -24.84 41.82
C LEU A 4 15.15 -24.03 40.57
N ARG A 5 15.21 -24.66 39.39
CA ARG A 5 15.53 -23.96 38.12
C ARG A 5 14.43 -24.05 37.05
N TRP A 6 13.40 -24.87 37.26
CA TRP A 6 12.33 -25.08 36.28
C TRP A 6 11.10 -24.18 36.45
N GLY A 7 10.96 -23.46 37.57
CA GLY A 7 9.80 -22.59 37.80
C GLY A 7 9.81 -21.28 37.00
N ILE A 8 10.98 -20.80 36.58
CA ILE A 8 11.12 -19.46 35.98
C ILE A 8 10.79 -19.47 34.47
N ALA A 9 10.91 -20.62 33.79
CA ALA A 9 10.67 -20.72 32.35
C ALA A 9 9.18 -20.62 31.97
N VAL A 10 8.26 -21.03 32.86
CA VAL A 10 6.82 -21.04 32.55
C VAL A 10 6.19 -19.65 32.71
N ALA A 11 6.69 -18.82 33.62
CA ALA A 11 6.16 -17.47 33.85
C ALA A 11 6.44 -16.51 32.68
N GLY A 12 7.54 -16.70 31.94
CA GLY A 12 7.89 -15.84 30.81
C GLY A 12 6.96 -15.98 29.59
N LEU A 13 6.42 -17.19 29.37
CA LEU A 13 5.51 -17.45 28.24
C LEU A 13 4.10 -16.86 28.47
N ALA A 14 3.65 -16.75 29.73
CA ALA A 14 2.34 -16.15 30.04
C ALA A 14 2.31 -14.62 29.82
N LEU A 15 3.45 -13.94 29.94
CA LEU A 15 3.54 -12.48 29.79
C LEU A 15 3.52 -12.01 28.32
N LEU A 16 3.81 -12.88 27.35
CA LEU A 16 3.78 -12.53 25.92
C LEU A 16 2.37 -12.62 25.31
N ALA A 17 1.43 -13.33 25.94
CA ALA A 17 0.05 -13.46 25.43
C ALA A 17 -0.81 -12.20 25.68
N GLY A 18 -0.39 -11.31 26.57
CA GLY A 18 -1.18 -10.13 26.96
C GLY A 18 -1.18 -8.98 25.94
N CYS A 19 -0.30 -8.98 24.94
CA CYS A 19 -0.24 -7.91 23.93
C CYS A 19 -1.33 -8.03 22.85
N GLU A 20 -2.06 -9.13 22.77
CA GLU A 20 -3.12 -9.33 21.76
C GLU A 20 -4.53 -9.04 22.30
N THR A 21 -4.67 -8.93 23.62
CA THR A 21 -5.96 -8.69 24.28
C THR A 21 -6.20 -7.21 24.61
N ASP A 22 -7.42 -6.74 24.39
CA ASP A 22 -7.90 -5.43 24.84
C ASP A 22 -8.16 -5.42 26.37
N PRO A 23 -8.43 -4.26 27.00
CA PRO A 23 -8.70 -4.16 28.44
C PRO A 23 -9.92 -4.96 28.92
N ALA A 24 -10.77 -5.45 28.00
CA ALA A 24 -11.93 -6.28 28.26
C ALA A 24 -11.66 -7.78 28.03
N GLY A 25 -10.42 -8.17 27.73
CA GLY A 25 -10.03 -9.56 27.49
C GLY A 25 -10.40 -10.10 26.11
N GLY A 26 -10.83 -9.23 25.19
CA GLY A 26 -11.10 -9.58 23.80
C GLY A 26 -9.85 -9.52 22.93
N ILE A 27 -9.74 -10.38 21.91
CA ILE A 27 -8.71 -10.24 20.85
C ILE A 27 -8.94 -8.91 20.12
N ARG A 28 -7.88 -8.10 19.95
CA ARG A 28 -7.91 -6.79 19.24
C ARG A 28 -8.65 -6.88 17.90
N ALA A 29 -9.49 -5.89 17.61
CA ALA A 29 -10.37 -5.91 16.44
C ALA A 29 -9.64 -5.99 15.08
N ASP A 30 -8.41 -5.49 14.99
CA ASP A 30 -7.65 -5.41 13.73
C ASP A 30 -7.27 -6.80 13.16
N THR A 31 -7.13 -7.81 14.02
CA THR A 31 -6.84 -9.20 13.61
C THR A 31 -8.09 -10.04 13.32
N ARG A 32 -9.31 -9.50 13.55
CA ARG A 32 -10.56 -10.28 13.50
C ARG A 32 -11.08 -10.55 12.08
N VAL A 33 -10.66 -9.78 11.08
CA VAL A 33 -11.08 -9.96 9.69
C VAL A 33 -10.02 -10.73 8.90
N PRO A 34 -10.30 -11.97 8.45
CA PRO A 34 -9.37 -12.73 7.62
C PRO A 34 -8.95 -11.95 6.38
N ALA A 35 -7.68 -12.10 5.96
CA ALA A 35 -7.15 -11.42 4.78
C ALA A 35 -8.06 -11.53 3.53
N PRO A 36 -8.68 -12.68 3.21
CA PRO A 36 -9.60 -12.77 2.07
C PRO A 36 -10.84 -11.88 2.21
N VAL A 37 -11.40 -11.77 3.42
CA VAL A 37 -12.58 -10.92 3.67
C VAL A 37 -12.20 -9.44 3.56
N ARG A 38 -11.02 -9.08 4.08
CA ARG A 38 -10.49 -7.71 3.97
C ARG A 38 -10.25 -7.32 2.51
N GLN A 39 -9.61 -8.21 1.74
CA GLN A 39 -9.39 -8.00 0.31
C GLN A 39 -10.71 -7.86 -0.45
N ALA A 40 -11.70 -8.73 -0.18
CA ALA A 40 -13.02 -8.62 -0.81
C ALA A 40 -13.71 -7.29 -0.48
N PHE A 41 -13.61 -6.82 0.78
CA PHE A 41 -14.15 -5.53 1.18
C PHE A 41 -13.43 -4.37 0.47
N GLN A 42 -12.10 -4.40 0.41
CA GLN A 42 -11.30 -3.39 -0.31
C GLN A 42 -11.64 -3.36 -1.79
N GLU A 43 -11.78 -4.52 -2.43
CA GLU A 43 -12.16 -4.63 -3.84
C GLU A 43 -13.57 -4.10 -4.13
N ALA A 44 -14.50 -4.29 -3.19
CA ALA A 44 -15.88 -3.85 -3.34
C ALA A 44 -16.10 -2.36 -3.05
N TYR A 45 -15.36 -1.80 -2.09
CA TYR A 45 -15.70 -0.49 -1.50
C TYR A 45 -14.59 0.55 -1.55
N GLN A 46 -13.37 0.20 -1.99
CA GLN A 46 -12.25 1.13 -2.04
C GLN A 46 -11.69 1.27 -3.45
N PRO A 47 -11.25 2.49 -3.84
CA PRO A 47 -10.43 2.65 -5.03
C PRO A 47 -9.18 1.77 -4.93
N LEU A 48 -8.97 0.94 -5.96
CA LEU A 48 -7.79 0.09 -6.06
C LEU A 48 -6.71 0.78 -6.91
N PRO A 49 -5.42 0.66 -6.55
CA PRO A 49 -4.34 1.11 -7.41
C PRO A 49 -4.43 0.43 -8.78
N PHE A 50 -4.28 1.22 -9.86
CA PHE A 50 -4.26 0.75 -11.25
C PHE A 50 -5.57 0.11 -11.77
N ALA A 51 -6.72 0.33 -11.12
CA ALA A 51 -8.00 -0.13 -11.65
C ALA A 51 -8.42 0.59 -12.95
N GLU A 52 -8.02 1.85 -13.12
CA GLU A 52 -8.36 2.68 -14.29
C GLU A 52 -7.23 2.67 -15.33
N VAL A 53 -6.17 3.45 -15.14
CA VAL A 53 -4.98 3.41 -16.00
C VAL A 53 -3.74 3.80 -15.23
N ALA A 54 -3.55 5.08 -14.91
CA ALA A 54 -2.35 5.54 -14.21
C ALA A 54 -2.65 5.87 -12.75
N VAL A 55 -1.61 5.89 -11.93
CA VAL A 55 -1.69 6.37 -10.56
C VAL A 55 -0.79 7.58 -10.42
N ARG A 56 -1.34 8.66 -9.85
CA ARG A 56 -0.62 9.86 -9.45
C ARG A 56 -0.36 9.78 -7.96
N VAL A 57 0.91 9.84 -7.56
CA VAL A 57 1.36 9.73 -6.17
C VAL A 57 1.91 11.08 -5.73
N VAL A 58 1.56 11.53 -4.53
CA VAL A 58 2.10 12.74 -3.90
C VAL A 58 2.70 12.35 -2.56
N SER A 59 3.91 12.83 -2.30
CA SER A 59 4.69 12.58 -1.07
C SER A 59 5.73 13.69 -0.91
N PRO A 60 6.21 13.97 0.31
CA PRO A 60 7.35 14.84 0.52
C PRO A 60 8.57 14.39 -0.28
N ASP A 61 9.32 15.34 -0.85
CA ASP A 61 10.66 15.12 -1.35
C ASP A 61 11.67 15.41 -0.23
N PRO A 62 12.39 14.39 0.28
CA PRO A 62 13.32 14.56 1.38
C PRO A 62 14.54 15.44 1.06
N ARG A 63 14.80 15.73 -0.22
CA ARG A 63 15.93 16.54 -0.69
C ARG A 63 15.56 18.01 -0.83
N GLU A 64 14.33 18.28 -1.26
CA GLU A 64 13.86 19.63 -1.59
C GLU A 64 12.91 20.21 -0.54
N GLY A 65 12.39 19.39 0.38
CA GLY A 65 11.45 19.84 1.42
C GLY A 65 10.08 20.25 0.90
N VAL A 66 9.78 19.99 -0.37
CA VAL A 66 8.50 20.26 -1.04
C VAL A 66 7.76 18.96 -1.34
N LEU A 67 6.45 19.05 -1.58
CA LEU A 67 5.71 17.92 -2.12
C LEU A 67 6.11 17.69 -3.58
N ARG A 68 6.38 16.43 -3.92
CA ARG A 68 6.61 16.00 -5.29
C ARG A 68 5.49 15.07 -5.73
N THR A 69 5.21 15.11 -7.02
CA THR A 69 4.23 14.23 -7.66
C THR A 69 4.95 13.24 -8.57
N TRP A 70 4.68 11.95 -8.38
CA TRP A 70 5.14 10.87 -9.25
C TRP A 70 3.97 10.30 -10.03
N ARG A 71 4.27 9.70 -11.18
CA ARG A 71 3.26 9.06 -12.02
C ARG A 71 3.68 7.63 -12.33
N LEU A 72 2.80 6.70 -12.06
CA LEU A 72 2.99 5.27 -12.25
C LEU A 72 2.00 4.79 -13.30
N VAL A 73 2.50 4.21 -14.39
CA VAL A 73 1.68 3.89 -15.57
C VAL A 73 1.88 2.41 -15.93
N PRO A 74 0.82 1.59 -15.99
CA PRO A 74 0.89 0.26 -16.58
C PRO A 74 1.46 0.33 -17.99
N CYS A 75 2.46 -0.50 -18.23
CA CYS A 75 3.21 -0.54 -19.47
C CYS A 75 3.57 -1.98 -19.81
N ARG A 76 4.20 -2.19 -20.97
CA ARG A 76 4.53 -3.55 -21.48
C ARG A 76 3.27 -4.43 -21.50
N GLN A 77 2.22 -3.93 -22.12
CA GLN A 77 0.91 -4.61 -22.22
C GLN A 77 0.31 -4.95 -20.84
N GLY A 78 0.51 -4.08 -19.85
CA GLY A 78 -0.02 -4.24 -18.49
C GLY A 78 0.80 -5.15 -17.57
N THR A 79 1.92 -5.72 -18.05
CA THR A 79 2.75 -6.62 -17.23
C THR A 79 3.70 -5.90 -16.28
N ARG A 80 3.94 -4.60 -16.50
CA ARG A 80 4.89 -3.76 -15.75
C ARG A 80 4.29 -2.42 -15.39
N ILE A 81 4.89 -1.73 -14.42
CA ILE A 81 4.57 -0.33 -14.09
C ILE A 81 5.76 0.55 -14.45
N CYS A 82 5.56 1.52 -15.35
CA CYS A 82 6.58 2.45 -15.81
C CYS A 82 6.47 3.81 -15.14
N ALA A 83 7.61 4.49 -14.97
CA ALA A 83 7.68 5.84 -14.44
C ALA A 83 7.27 6.90 -15.45
N GLY A 84 6.36 7.81 -15.09
CA GLY A 84 5.99 8.99 -15.87
C GLY A 84 5.09 8.72 -17.08
N SER A 85 5.39 7.69 -17.86
CA SER A 85 4.67 7.31 -19.07
C SER A 85 4.85 5.82 -19.39
N ALA A 86 4.10 5.30 -20.37
CA ALA A 86 4.23 3.93 -20.84
C ALA A 86 5.62 3.58 -21.42
N HIS A 87 6.44 4.59 -21.76
CA HIS A 87 7.80 4.44 -22.28
C HIS A 87 8.89 4.67 -21.23
N GLY A 88 8.51 5.01 -19.99
CA GLY A 88 9.45 5.27 -18.92
C GLY A 88 10.20 4.02 -18.44
N ARG A 89 11.06 4.21 -17.43
CA ARG A 89 11.75 3.09 -16.78
C ARG A 89 10.70 2.12 -16.21
N ALA A 90 10.81 0.86 -16.62
CA ALA A 90 9.93 -0.21 -16.18
C ALA A 90 10.34 -0.71 -14.80
N GLY A 91 9.37 -0.72 -13.90
CA GLY A 91 9.40 -1.34 -12.59
C GLY A 91 8.55 -2.61 -12.54
N HIS A 92 8.39 -3.13 -11.33
CA HIS A 92 7.56 -4.27 -11.00
C HIS A 92 6.45 -3.83 -10.05
N VAL A 93 5.31 -4.52 -10.11
CA VAL A 93 4.26 -4.42 -9.11
C VAL A 93 4.06 -5.79 -8.47
N THR A 94 3.96 -5.83 -7.15
CA THR A 94 3.56 -7.02 -6.39
C THR A 94 2.37 -6.66 -5.52
N ARG A 95 1.33 -7.49 -5.53
CA ARG A 95 0.14 -7.30 -4.69
C ARG A 95 0.30 -8.10 -3.41
N GLY A 96 0.41 -7.41 -2.27
CA GLY A 96 0.34 -7.99 -0.94
C GLY A 96 -1.08 -7.98 -0.39
N VAL A 97 -1.22 -8.28 0.91
CA VAL A 97 -2.51 -8.22 1.61
C VAL A 97 -2.98 -6.78 1.78
N GLU A 98 -2.06 -5.87 2.10
CA GLU A 98 -2.39 -4.48 2.46
C GLU A 98 -1.99 -3.46 1.40
N PHE A 99 -1.00 -3.79 0.56
CA PHE A 99 -0.38 -2.83 -0.36
C PHE A 99 -0.11 -3.43 -1.74
N TRP A 100 -0.18 -2.56 -2.75
CA TRP A 100 0.48 -2.74 -4.03
C TRP A 100 1.87 -2.13 -3.93
N GLN A 101 2.89 -2.98 -3.97
CA GLN A 101 4.28 -2.57 -3.92
C GLN A 101 4.80 -2.34 -5.34
N VAL A 102 5.20 -1.12 -5.66
CA VAL A 102 5.82 -0.75 -6.93
C VAL A 102 7.29 -0.43 -6.72
N SER A 103 8.19 -1.17 -7.36
CA SER A 103 9.63 -1.00 -7.25
C SER A 103 10.29 -0.87 -8.62
N GLY A 104 11.46 -0.22 -8.69
CA GLY A 104 12.28 -0.14 -9.91
C GLY A 104 11.83 0.89 -10.95
N ALA A 105 10.60 1.41 -10.87
CA ALA A 105 10.13 2.48 -11.76
C ALA A 105 10.93 3.77 -11.56
N TYR A 106 11.17 4.14 -10.30
CA TYR A 106 12.01 5.27 -9.92
C TYR A 106 13.22 4.77 -9.09
N PRO A 107 14.47 5.09 -9.48
CA PRO A 107 15.65 4.61 -8.75
C PRO A 107 15.64 4.99 -7.27
N GLY A 108 16.00 4.02 -6.42
CA GLY A 108 16.06 4.18 -4.96
C GLY A 108 14.70 4.33 -4.28
N ARG A 109 13.60 4.19 -5.04
CA ARG A 109 12.23 4.38 -4.54
C ARG A 109 11.37 3.14 -4.67
N VAL A 110 10.61 2.87 -3.63
CA VAL A 110 9.57 1.85 -3.60
C VAL A 110 8.29 2.48 -3.08
N PHE A 111 7.18 2.28 -3.79
CA PHE A 111 5.88 2.82 -3.42
C PHE A 111 5.01 1.69 -2.88
N TYR A 112 4.41 1.89 -1.71
CA TYR A 112 3.44 1.00 -1.11
C TYR A 112 2.09 1.71 -1.14
N LEU A 113 1.23 1.29 -2.06
CA LEU A 113 -0.06 1.91 -2.30
C LEU A 113 -1.14 1.05 -1.62
N SER A 114 -1.76 1.55 -0.56
CA SER A 114 -2.92 0.89 0.04
C SER A 114 -4.15 1.18 -0.80
N PRO A 115 -5.13 0.27 -0.86
CA PRO A 115 -6.43 0.62 -1.40
C PRO A 115 -7.05 1.75 -0.55
N GLY A 116 -7.79 2.66 -1.19
CA GLY A 116 -8.35 3.84 -0.53
C GLY A 116 -7.62 5.17 -0.74
N GLY A 117 -6.41 5.18 -1.32
CA GLY A 117 -5.74 6.41 -1.75
C GLY A 117 -4.57 6.88 -0.87
N ASP A 118 -4.10 6.06 0.06
CA ASP A 118 -2.98 6.37 0.96
C ASP A 118 -1.82 5.38 0.81
N GLY A 119 -0.83 5.48 1.71
CA GLY A 119 0.28 4.55 1.80
C GLY A 119 1.59 5.23 2.19
N TYR A 120 2.72 4.63 1.80
CA TYR A 120 4.04 5.19 2.03
C TYR A 120 5.03 4.91 0.90
N MET A 121 6.05 5.76 0.79
CA MET A 121 7.19 5.59 -0.10
C MET A 121 8.44 5.34 0.73
N ILE A 122 9.22 4.34 0.34
CA ILE A 122 10.61 4.20 0.78
C ILE A 122 11.49 4.94 -0.22
N ASP A 123 12.25 5.94 0.21
CA ASP A 123 13.33 6.61 -0.56
C ASP A 123 14.66 6.41 0.15
N GLY A 124 15.48 5.48 -0.37
CA GLY A 124 16.67 4.98 0.32
C GLY A 124 16.32 4.29 1.65
N HIS A 125 16.57 4.98 2.76
CA HIS A 125 16.28 4.50 4.13
C HIS A 125 15.17 5.28 4.84
N ARG A 126 14.50 6.20 4.13
CA ARG A 126 13.42 7.02 4.69
C ARG A 126 12.09 6.47 4.26
N GLU A 127 11.19 6.33 5.22
CA GLU A 127 9.77 6.10 4.98
C GLU A 127 9.05 7.45 4.98
N LEU A 128 8.26 7.70 3.94
CA LEU A 128 7.57 8.96 3.72
C LEU A 128 6.10 8.69 3.46
N PRO A 129 5.17 9.40 4.12
CA PRO A 129 3.76 9.22 3.84
C PRO A 129 3.45 9.66 2.40
N LEU A 130 2.57 8.92 1.74
CA LEU A 130 2.06 9.29 0.43
C LEU A 130 0.54 9.30 0.41
N ALA A 131 0.00 10.07 -0.52
CA ALA A 131 -1.35 9.92 -1.01
C ALA A 131 -1.29 9.59 -2.50
N TRP A 132 -2.26 8.84 -2.99
CA TRP A 132 -2.38 8.54 -4.41
C TRP A 132 -3.81 8.64 -4.88
N ARG A 133 -3.95 8.84 -6.19
CA ARG A 133 -5.24 8.78 -6.88
C ARG A 133 -5.09 8.10 -8.23
N ALA A 134 -6.14 7.38 -8.63
CA ALA A 134 -6.25 6.94 -10.00
C ALA A 134 -6.40 8.15 -10.93
N GLU A 135 -5.81 8.03 -12.11
CA GLU A 135 -6.07 8.91 -13.23
C GLU A 135 -6.99 8.18 -14.20
N ALA A 136 -8.15 8.77 -14.45
CA ALA A 136 -9.02 8.34 -15.52
C ALA A 136 -8.31 8.48 -16.87
N SER A 137 -8.56 7.56 -17.80
CA SER A 137 -8.14 7.71 -19.19
C SER A 137 -8.78 8.98 -19.77
N VAL A 138 -7.95 9.88 -20.32
CA VAL A 138 -8.42 10.95 -21.20
C VAL A 138 -9.04 10.28 -22.42
N GLY A 139 -10.36 10.12 -22.41
CA GLY A 139 -11.11 9.34 -23.40
C GLY A 139 -12.53 8.95 -22.98
N ALA A 140 -12.87 9.07 -21.70
CA ALA A 140 -14.22 8.78 -21.18
C ALA A 140 -15.12 10.03 -21.02
N PHE A 141 -14.80 11.14 -21.69
CA PHE A 141 -15.74 12.26 -21.85
C PHE A 141 -16.42 12.07 -23.20
N HIS A 142 -17.50 11.27 -23.21
CA HIS A 142 -18.43 11.25 -24.33
C HIS A 142 -19.13 12.61 -24.33
N ASP A 143 -18.98 13.31 -25.43
CA ASP A 143 -19.60 14.58 -25.76
C ASP A 143 -21.12 14.36 -25.89
N GLU A 144 -21.83 14.38 -24.76
CA GLU A 144 -23.28 14.57 -24.75
C GLU A 144 -23.56 16.07 -24.55
N THR A 145 -23.32 16.91 -25.57
CA THR A 145 -24.05 18.17 -25.64
C THR A 145 -24.15 18.73 -27.07
N LEU A 146 -25.39 19.08 -27.44
CA LEU A 146 -25.82 19.98 -28.52
C LEU A 146 -25.96 19.37 -29.92
N ASP A 147 -27.02 18.59 -30.07
CA ASP A 147 -27.87 18.66 -31.27
C ASP A 147 -29.34 18.80 -30.81
N LYS A 148 -29.75 20.04 -30.52
CA LYS A 148 -31.14 20.52 -30.48
C LYS A 148 -31.20 22.01 -30.76
#